data_AF-Q7YQE6-F1
#
_entry.id   AF-Q7YQE6-F1
#
_cell.length_a   1.000
_cell.length_b   1.000
_cell.length_c   1.000
_cell.angle_alpha   90.00
_cell.angle_beta   90.00
_cell.angle_gamma   90.00
#
_symmetry.space_group_name_H-M   'P 1'
#
loop_
_entity.id
_entity.type
_entity.pdbx_description
1 polymer ?
#
loop_
_entity_poly.entity_id
_entity_poly.type
_entity_poly.pdbx_seq_one_letter_code
_entity_poly.pdbx_strand_id
1 'polypeptide(L)' 'VFCSCSYDATTHFETTCNDIKDIYKRMAGTAFDFENMKRKQNDVFGEAEQ' A
#
# COMPACT_ATOMS: atom_id res chain seq x y z
N VAL A 1 -13.45 -1.04 13.47
CA VAL A 1 -12.45 0.04 13.63
C VAL A 1 -11.09 -0.56 13.30
N PHE A 2 -10.33 0.07 12.41
CA PHE A 2 -8.95 -0.34 12.08
C PHE A 2 -8.00 0.74 12.60
N CYS A 3 -7.02 0.35 13.42
CA CYS A 3 -6.04 1.26 14.02
C CYS A 3 -4.63 0.82 13.62
N SER A 4 -3.78 1.80 13.34
CA SER A 4 -2.35 1.62 13.08
C SER A 4 -1.55 1.57 14.39
N CYS A 5 -0.36 0.99 14.32
CA CYS A 5 0.62 1.05 15.40
C CYS A 5 1.24 2.45 15.48
N SER A 6 1.74 2.82 16.67
CA SER A 6 2.57 4.02 16.82
C SER A 6 3.93 3.83 16.13
N TYR A 7 4.52 4.94 15.68
CA TYR A 7 5.87 4.90 15.11
C TYR A 7 6.89 4.39 16.13
N ASP A 8 7.71 3.45 15.68
CA ASP A 8 8.86 2.97 16.42
C ASP A 8 10.09 3.87 16.21
N ALA A 9 11.12 3.73 17.06
CA ALA A 9 12.36 4.51 17.00
C ALA A 9 13.27 4.18 15.81
N THR A 10 12.95 3.17 14.98
CA THR A 10 13.69 2.87 13.75
C THR A 10 13.69 4.05 12.77
N THR A 11 14.85 4.35 12.18
CA THR A 11 15.00 5.43 11.19
C THR A 11 14.59 5.03 9.76
N HIS A 12 14.19 3.78 9.55
CA HIS A 12 13.78 3.23 8.26
C HIS A 12 12.31 2.84 8.32
N PHE A 13 11.57 3.03 7.23
CA PHE A 13 10.11 2.89 7.20
C PHE A 13 9.60 1.44 7.12
N GLU A 14 10.46 0.45 7.29
CA GLU A 14 10.09 -0.95 7.06
C GLU A 14 8.95 -1.40 7.99
N THR A 15 9.05 -1.07 9.28
CA THR A 15 8.05 -1.38 10.30
C THR A 15 6.71 -0.68 10.02
N THR A 16 6.76 0.59 9.65
CA THR A 16 5.59 1.38 9.22
C THR A 16 4.93 0.79 7.96
N CYS A 17 5.73 0.37 6.97
CA CYS A 17 5.22 -0.24 5.73
C CYS A 17 4.50 -1.56 6.01
N ASN A 18 4.98 -2.34 6.97
CA ASN A 18 4.35 -3.60 7.37
C ASN A 18 3.00 -3.36 8.06
N ASP A 19 2.91 -2.37 8.95
CA ASP A 19 1.65 -2.00 9.60
C ASP A 19 0.59 -1.53 8.58
N ILE A 20 0.99 -0.72 7.59
CA ILE A 20 0.10 -0.28 6.50
C ILE A 20 -0.42 -1.48 5.69
N LYS A 21 0.45 -2.44 5.33
CA LYS A 21 0.04 -3.64 4.59
C LYS A 21 -0.91 -4.52 5.39
N ASP A 22 -0.71 -4.64 6.70
CA ASP A 22 -1.58 -5.40 7.58
C ASP A 22 -2.99 -4.79 7.67
N ILE A 23 -3.07 -3.47 7.88
CA ILE A 23 -4.35 -2.75 7.90
C ILE A 23 -5.06 -2.89 6.55
N TYR A 24 -4.34 -2.72 5.44
CA TYR A 24 -4.90 -2.91 4.11
C TYR A 24 -5.49 -4.30 3.94
N LYS A 25 -4.76 -5.35 4.35
CA LYS A 25 -5.23 -6.73 4.25
C LYS A 25 -6.49 -6.97 5.09
N ARG A 26 -6.56 -6.40 6.30
CA ARG A 26 -7.75 -6.49 7.17
C ARG A 26 -8.96 -5.73 6.61
N MET A 27 -8.72 -4.62 5.90
CA MET A 27 -9.78 -3.78 5.35
C MET A 27 -10.29 -4.30 3.99
N ALA A 28 -9.39 -4.69 3.08
CA ALA A 28 -9.71 -5.12 1.73
C ALA A 28 -10.00 -6.63 1.63
N GLY A 29 -9.58 -7.42 2.62
CA GLY A 29 -9.70 -8.89 2.62
C GLY A 29 -8.70 -9.60 1.70
N THR A 30 -7.82 -8.85 1.02
CA THR A 30 -6.80 -9.37 0.09
C THR A 30 -5.43 -8.79 0.42
N ALA A 31 -4.37 -9.52 0.06
CA ALA A 31 -3.02 -9.00 0.21
C ALA A 31 -2.80 -7.82 -0.76
N PHE A 32 -2.01 -6.85 -0.32
CA PHE A 32 -1.66 -5.71 -1.16
C PHE A 32 -0.82 -6.17 -2.35
N ASP A 33 -1.33 -5.95 -3.56
CA ASP A 33 -0.71 -6.39 -4.80
C ASP A 33 -0.29 -5.19 -5.65
N PHE A 34 1.02 -4.99 -5.76
CA PHE A 34 1.61 -3.86 -6.46
C PHE A 34 1.36 -3.90 -7.97
N GLU A 35 1.25 -5.09 -8.56
CA GLU A 35 1.06 -5.28 -9.99
C GLU A 35 -0.37 -4.89 -10.41
N ASN A 36 -1.35 -5.24 -9.57
CA ASN A 36 -2.73 -4.79 -9.75
C ASN A 36 -2.88 -3.26 -9.62
N MET A 37 -2.08 -2.62 -8.76
CA MET A 37 -2.10 -1.16 -8.64
C MET A 37 -1.47 -0.48 -9.86
N LYS A 38 -0.36 -1.01 -10.39
CA LYS A 38 0.27 -0.49 -11.62
C LYS A 38 -0.67 -0.58 -12.82
N ARG A 39 -1.43 -1.67 -12.95
CA ARG A 39 -2.46 -1.81 -13.99
C ARG A 39 -3.52 -0.71 -13.90
N LYS A 40 -4.10 -0.49 -12.72
CA LYS A 40 -5.05 0.61 -12.48
C LYS A 40 -4.46 2.00 -12.74
N GLN A 41 -3.17 2.21 -12.49
CA GLN A 41 -2.52 3.49 -12.78
C GLN A 41 -2.42 3.75 -14.28
N ASN A 42 -2.09 2.72 -15.08
CA ASN A 42 -2.10 2.81 -16.55
C ASN A 42 -3.52 2.98 -17.11
N ASP A 43 -4.55 2.45 -16.44
CA ASP A 43 -5.95 2.65 -16.84
C ASP A 43 -6.45 4.09 -16.53
N VAL A 44 -5.83 4.79 -15.57
CA VAL A 44 -6.24 6.13 -15.12
C VAL A 44 -5.42 7.24 -15.79
N PHE A 45 -4.15 6.99 -16.09
CA PHE A 45 -3.30 7.85 -16.91
C PHE A 45 -3.06 7.12 -18.22
N GLY A 46 -3.97 7.30 -19.19
CA GLY A 46 -3.74 6.85 -20.56
C GLY A 46 -2.40 7.36 -21.08
N GLU A 47 -1.72 6.54 -21.87
CA GLU A 47 -0.40 6.78 -22.48
C GLU A 47 -0.19 8.27 -22.80
N ALA A 48 0.69 8.93 -22.04
CA ALA A 48 1.38 10.09 -22.58
C ALA A 48 2.43 9.56 -23.55
N GLU A 49 2.00 9.42 -24.80
CA GLU A 49 2.81 9.11 -25.98
C GLU A 49 4.10 9.95 -26.01
N GLN A 50 5.26 9.30 -26.09
CA GLN A 50 6.51 9.83 -26.66
C GLN A 50 7.32 8.71 -27.32
#